data_AF-A0AAD8MDJ4-F1
#
_entry.id   AF-A0AAD8MDJ4-F1
#
_cell.length_a   1.000
_cell.length_b   1.000
_cell.length_c   1.000
_cell.angle_alpha   90.00
_cell.angle_beta   90.00
_cell.angle_gamma   90.00
#
_symmetry.space_group_name_H-M   'P 1'
#
loop_
_entity.id
_entity.type
_entity.pdbx_description
1 polymer ?
#
loop_
_entity_poly.entity_id
_entity_poly.type
_entity_poly.pdbx_seq_one_letter_code
_entity_poly.pdbx_strand_id
1 'polypeptide(L)'
;MNHRKFLDPEHKWRFDKKRFNGQIETGQPPASLSGTDIEELLSNFENQFGKKKKEPGQKKVKKVLHPVESSDGLHLEIRAAIFDMTNKEKDLFCSVLKNAKLPYGSASNISRYVHTKERKVSGYKSHDAHFVLHYLLQFAVKKSLKPEVAIPFIRLGAFLRGIWSKVIDLSEIKRLQHEIVEILCQFETIFIQAFFDIMVHLLVHLCRELEYGGPAHVRCMFPIERYLGKLKSYVRNRSKPEGSIAEGYLAEECLTFCSRFLGGDAGSKITKPAKFETIPEKMEYHIGTRRNKDGKAIHLEESQWMAIHRYVLFNCGNKEVESLLE
;
A
#
# COMPACT_ATOMS: atom_id res chain seq x y z
N MET A 1 18.36 -14.50 -10.16
CA MET A 1 18.85 -13.19 -9.68
C MET A 1 19.75 -13.47 -8.51
N ASN A 2 20.97 -12.95 -8.52
CA ASN A 2 22.03 -13.43 -7.62
C ASN A 2 22.22 -12.48 -6.44
N HIS A 3 21.32 -12.55 -5.46
CA HIS A 3 21.28 -11.62 -4.33
C HIS A 3 22.49 -11.78 -3.40
N ARG A 4 23.14 -12.95 -3.43
CA ARG A 4 24.36 -13.22 -2.66
C ARG A 4 25.51 -12.26 -2.98
N LYS A 5 25.51 -11.64 -4.18
CA LYS A 5 26.47 -10.59 -4.57
C LYS A 5 26.42 -9.35 -3.68
N PHE A 6 25.29 -9.10 -3.03
CA PHE A 6 25.12 -7.94 -2.14
C PHE A 6 25.49 -8.24 -0.68
N LEU A 7 25.79 -9.50 -0.34
CA LEU A 7 26.30 -9.86 0.99
C LEU A 7 27.75 -9.40 1.15
N ASP A 8 28.25 -9.36 2.38
CA ASP A 8 29.69 -9.19 2.61
C ASP A 8 30.51 -10.30 1.89
N PRO A 9 31.69 -10.01 1.30
CA PRO A 9 32.55 -11.01 0.65
C PRO A 9 32.89 -12.23 1.50
N GLU A 10 33.00 -12.07 2.82
CA GLU A 10 33.32 -13.13 3.77
C GLU A 10 32.07 -13.88 4.27
N HIS A 11 30.88 -13.46 3.84
CA HIS A 11 29.63 -14.04 4.34
C HIS A 11 29.49 -15.51 3.95
N LYS A 12 29.29 -16.39 4.94
CA LYS A 12 29.17 -17.86 4.78
C LYS A 12 28.26 -18.34 3.65
N TRP A 13 27.15 -17.66 3.38
CA TRP A 13 26.21 -18.03 2.31
C TRP A 13 26.77 -17.83 0.90
N ARG A 14 27.81 -17.00 0.71
CA ARG A 14 28.53 -16.92 -0.56
C ARG A 14 29.21 -18.25 -0.89
N PHE A 15 29.61 -19.03 0.11
CA PHE A 15 30.28 -20.32 -0.07
C PHE A 15 29.33 -21.54 0.00
N ASP A 16 28.07 -21.33 0.39
CA ASP A 16 27.07 -22.40 0.50
C ASP A 16 26.52 -22.81 -0.88
N LYS A 17 27.18 -23.80 -1.50
CA LYS A 17 26.71 -24.38 -2.77
C LYS A 17 25.42 -25.17 -2.62
N LYS A 18 25.19 -25.78 -1.45
CA LYS A 18 24.16 -26.81 -1.24
C LYS A 18 22.76 -26.21 -1.19
N ARG A 19 22.60 -25.09 -0.48
CA ARG A 19 21.28 -24.44 -0.29
C ARG A 19 20.88 -23.51 -1.44
N PHE A 20 21.84 -23.10 -2.26
CA PHE A 20 21.66 -22.14 -3.35
C PHE A 20 21.78 -22.82 -4.72
N ASN A 21 22.45 -22.16 -5.67
CA ASN A 21 22.51 -22.53 -7.09
C ASN A 21 23.65 -23.52 -7.45
N GLY A 22 24.33 -24.11 -6.46
CA GLY A 22 25.47 -25.01 -6.66
C GLY A 22 26.82 -24.30 -6.87
N GLN A 23 26.88 -22.98 -6.84
CA GLN A 23 28.09 -22.18 -7.11
C GLN A 23 28.51 -21.36 -5.88
N ILE A 24 29.83 -21.15 -5.76
CA ILE A 24 30.38 -20.13 -4.84
C ILE A 24 30.19 -18.77 -5.48
N GLU A 25 29.77 -17.78 -4.69
CA GLU A 25 29.58 -16.42 -5.13
C GLU A 25 30.78 -15.53 -4.78
N THR A 26 31.66 -15.30 -5.76
CA THR A 26 32.79 -14.37 -5.65
C THR A 26 32.50 -13.01 -6.30
N GLY A 27 31.35 -12.86 -6.96
CA GLY A 27 30.99 -11.63 -7.65
C GLY A 27 30.71 -10.46 -6.71
N GLN A 28 30.96 -9.27 -7.22
CA GLN A 28 30.61 -8.01 -6.58
C GLN A 28 29.19 -7.59 -6.96
N PRO A 29 28.51 -6.78 -6.12
CA PRO A 29 27.24 -6.18 -6.51
C PRO A 29 27.44 -5.31 -7.75
N PRO A 30 26.43 -5.17 -8.62
CA PRO A 30 26.51 -4.30 -9.78
C PRO A 30 26.95 -2.89 -9.39
N ALA A 31 27.81 -2.29 -10.21
CA ALA A 31 28.23 -0.92 -10.02
C ALA A 31 27.02 0.02 -10.09
N SER A 32 27.12 1.09 -9.30
CA SER A 32 26.15 2.18 -9.34
C SER A 32 26.27 2.90 -10.66
N LEU A 33 25.21 2.93 -11.46
CA LEU A 33 25.17 3.73 -12.67
C LEU A 33 24.72 5.16 -12.32
N SER A 34 25.40 6.14 -12.89
CA SER A 34 24.98 7.53 -12.90
C SER A 34 23.85 7.75 -13.92
N GLY A 35 23.22 8.93 -13.88
CA GLY A 35 22.18 9.29 -14.86
C GLY A 35 22.71 9.27 -16.30
N THR A 36 23.95 9.73 -16.51
CA THR A 36 24.62 9.71 -17.81
C THR A 36 24.94 8.30 -18.28
N ASP A 37 25.39 7.41 -17.38
CA ASP A 37 25.65 6.01 -17.74
C ASP A 37 24.35 5.32 -18.18
N ILE A 38 23.24 5.60 -17.50
CA ILE A 38 21.92 5.06 -17.84
C ILE A 38 21.44 5.62 -19.18
N GLU A 39 21.60 6.92 -19.41
CA GLU A 39 21.24 7.56 -20.68
C GLU A 39 22.02 6.96 -21.85
N GLU A 40 23.34 6.78 -21.70
CA GLU A 40 24.19 6.15 -22.72
C GLU A 40 23.76 4.69 -22.97
N LEU A 41 23.54 3.90 -21.92
CA LEU A 41 23.05 2.52 -22.01
C LEU A 41 21.69 2.41 -22.73
N LEU A 42 20.82 3.40 -22.53
CA LEU A 42 19.47 3.40 -23.09
C LEU A 42 19.36 4.13 -24.43
N SER A 43 20.39 4.88 -24.84
CA SER A 43 20.38 5.73 -26.04
C SER A 43 19.96 5.01 -27.31
N ASN A 44 20.36 3.74 -27.45
CA ASN A 44 20.05 2.88 -28.60
C ASN A 44 19.21 1.66 -28.19
N PHE A 45 18.57 1.68 -27.02
CA PHE A 45 17.81 0.54 -26.55
C PHE A 45 16.48 0.43 -27.31
N GLU A 46 16.42 -0.50 -28.28
CA GLU A 46 15.17 -0.83 -28.96
C GLU A 46 14.21 -1.55 -28.01
N ASN A 47 13.20 -0.83 -27.56
CA ASN A 47 12.16 -1.41 -26.72
C ASN A 47 11.23 -2.30 -27.55
N GLN A 48 11.37 -3.61 -27.42
CA GLN A 48 10.50 -4.56 -28.09
C GLN A 48 9.26 -4.82 -27.24
N PHE A 49 8.21 -4.04 -27.52
CA PHE A 49 6.91 -4.17 -26.87
C PHE A 49 6.23 -5.50 -27.23
N GLY A 50 5.66 -6.17 -26.24
CA GLY A 50 4.95 -7.44 -26.40
C GLY A 50 5.62 -8.62 -25.69
N LYS A 51 4.82 -9.65 -25.37
CA LYS A 51 5.36 -10.88 -24.76
C LYS A 51 6.10 -11.68 -25.82
N LYS A 52 7.43 -11.63 -25.83
CA LYS A 52 8.23 -12.62 -26.56
C LYS A 52 7.90 -14.02 -26.03
N LYS A 53 7.74 -15.00 -26.92
CA LYS A 53 7.73 -16.42 -26.53
C LYS A 53 9.08 -16.70 -25.87
N LYS A 54 9.09 -16.93 -24.56
CA LYS A 54 10.29 -17.40 -23.87
C LYS A 54 10.62 -18.77 -24.43
N GLU A 55 11.80 -18.92 -25.02
CA GLU A 55 12.36 -20.25 -25.23
C GLU A 55 12.39 -20.97 -23.87
N PRO A 56 12.08 -22.27 -23.82
CA PRO A 56 12.18 -23.05 -22.60
C PRO A 56 13.66 -23.23 -22.22
N GLY A 57 14.27 -22.18 -21.67
CA GLY A 57 15.53 -22.30 -20.96
C GLY A 57 15.34 -23.31 -19.82
N GLN A 58 16.29 -24.23 -19.67
CA GLN A 58 16.30 -25.23 -18.61
C GLN A 58 16.15 -24.54 -17.24
N LYS A 59 14.92 -24.49 -16.72
CA LYS A 59 14.65 -24.01 -15.37
C LYS A 59 15.33 -25.01 -14.44
N LYS A 60 16.39 -24.58 -13.76
CA LYS A 60 17.02 -25.38 -12.69
C LYS A 60 16.01 -25.52 -11.55
N VAL A 61 15.23 -26.58 -11.58
CA VAL A 61 14.32 -26.96 -10.49
C VAL A 61 15.16 -27.50 -9.33
N LYS A 62 14.88 -27.07 -8.10
CA LYS A 62 15.58 -27.56 -6.91
C LYS A 62 15.43 -29.08 -6.81
N LYS A 63 16.53 -29.79 -6.52
CA LYS A 63 16.56 -31.26 -6.39
C LYS A 63 15.52 -31.81 -5.42
N VAL A 64 15.26 -31.08 -4.33
CA VAL A 64 14.23 -31.42 -3.33
C VAL A 64 12.80 -31.48 -3.90
N LEU A 65 12.55 -30.81 -5.02
CA LEU A 65 11.25 -30.77 -5.70
C LEU A 65 11.22 -31.65 -6.95
N HIS A 66 12.24 -32.49 -7.16
CA HIS A 66 12.21 -33.48 -8.24
C HIS A 66 11.26 -34.61 -7.87
N PRO A 67 10.57 -35.23 -8.85
CA PRO A 67 9.78 -36.42 -8.59
C PRO A 67 10.66 -37.52 -7.99
N VAL A 68 10.15 -38.21 -6.99
CA VAL A 68 10.80 -39.31 -6.29
C VAL A 68 9.99 -40.57 -6.53
N GLU A 69 10.63 -41.74 -6.62
CA GLU A 69 9.90 -43.00 -6.69
C GLU A 69 9.09 -43.20 -5.40
N SER A 70 7.80 -43.52 -5.59
CA SER A 70 6.89 -43.89 -4.51
C SER A 70 7.36 -45.18 -3.85
N SER A 71 6.97 -45.40 -2.59
CA SER A 71 7.31 -46.60 -1.83
C SER A 71 6.84 -47.92 -2.48
N ASP A 72 5.87 -47.84 -3.39
CA ASP A 72 5.36 -48.97 -4.18
C ASP A 72 6.16 -49.23 -5.46
N GLY A 73 7.08 -48.35 -5.85
CA GLY A 73 7.89 -48.44 -7.08
C GLY A 73 7.09 -48.29 -8.38
N LEU A 74 5.78 -48.04 -8.32
CA LEU A 74 4.88 -47.99 -9.48
C LEU A 74 4.72 -46.58 -10.05
N HIS A 75 4.88 -45.55 -9.22
CA HIS A 75 4.62 -44.16 -9.60
C HIS A 75 5.68 -43.20 -9.07
N LEU A 76 5.80 -42.05 -9.74
CA LEU A 76 6.62 -40.93 -9.29
C LEU A 76 5.77 -39.97 -8.46
N GLU A 77 6.22 -39.65 -7.25
CA GLU A 77 5.58 -38.71 -6.32
C GLU A 77 6.37 -37.39 -6.26
N ILE A 78 5.66 -36.26 -6.29
CA ILE A 78 6.26 -34.95 -6.00
C ILE A 78 5.96 -34.63 -4.54
N ARG A 79 7.01 -34.57 -3.71
CA ARG A 79 6.87 -34.21 -2.30
C ARG A 79 6.42 -32.76 -2.15
N ALA A 80 5.56 -32.52 -1.17
CA ALA A 80 5.14 -31.17 -0.79
C ALA A 80 6.35 -30.29 -0.47
N ALA A 81 6.38 -29.08 -1.04
CA ALA A 81 7.41 -28.11 -0.76
C ALA A 81 7.32 -27.62 0.70
N ILE A 82 8.44 -27.09 1.23
CA ILE A 82 8.46 -26.53 2.59
C ILE A 82 7.49 -25.34 2.76
N PHE A 83 7.17 -24.66 1.65
CA PHE A 83 6.27 -23.51 1.59
C PHE A 83 4.84 -23.88 1.17
N ASP A 84 4.55 -25.16 0.95
CA ASP A 84 3.18 -25.60 0.70
C ASP A 84 2.35 -25.53 1.97
N MET A 85 1.08 -25.18 1.81
CA MET A 85 0.11 -25.09 2.89
C MET A 85 -1.00 -26.10 2.67
N THR A 86 -1.31 -26.84 3.73
CA THR A 86 -2.52 -27.64 3.84
C THR A 86 -3.77 -26.75 3.78
N ASN A 87 -4.92 -27.36 3.52
CA ASN A 87 -6.20 -26.65 3.52
C ASN A 87 -6.49 -25.99 4.88
N LYS A 88 -6.17 -26.66 6.00
CA LYS A 88 -6.33 -26.09 7.35
C LYS A 88 -5.44 -24.87 7.57
N GLU A 89 -4.20 -24.91 7.10
CA GLU A 89 -3.28 -23.77 7.17
C GLU A 89 -3.75 -22.60 6.30
N LYS A 90 -4.28 -22.87 5.10
CA LYS A 90 -4.87 -21.83 4.23
C LYS A 90 -6.11 -21.19 4.85
N ASP A 91 -6.96 -22.00 5.47
CA ASP A 91 -8.15 -21.53 6.18
C ASP A 91 -7.74 -20.63 7.35
N LEU A 92 -6.71 -21.02 8.11
CA LEU A 92 -6.14 -20.22 9.18
C LEU A 92 -5.56 -18.88 8.66
N PHE A 93 -4.73 -18.92 7.60
CA PHE A 93 -4.18 -17.72 6.98
C PHE A 93 -5.27 -16.74 6.54
N CYS A 94 -6.29 -17.24 5.83
CA CYS A 94 -7.42 -16.43 5.39
C CYS A 94 -8.21 -15.88 6.57
N SER A 95 -8.42 -16.67 7.63
CA SER A 95 -9.16 -16.23 8.81
C SER A 95 -8.53 -15.02 9.50
N VAL A 96 -7.19 -14.94 9.55
CA VAL A 96 -6.47 -13.80 10.13
C VAL A 96 -6.78 -12.53 9.34
N LEU A 97 -6.72 -12.61 8.00
CA LEU A 97 -7.02 -11.47 7.13
C LEU A 97 -8.51 -11.10 7.13
N LYS A 98 -9.39 -12.10 7.18
CA LYS A 98 -10.86 -11.91 7.20
C LYS A 98 -11.33 -11.17 8.44
N ASN A 99 -10.70 -11.45 9.58
CA ASN A 99 -11.08 -10.93 10.89
C ASN A 99 -10.25 -9.69 11.32
N ALA A 100 -9.34 -9.21 10.48
CA ALA A 100 -8.52 -8.05 10.77
C ALA A 100 -9.42 -6.80 10.95
N LYS A 101 -9.33 -6.17 12.12
CA LYS A 101 -9.95 -4.88 12.42
C LYS A 101 -8.88 -3.80 12.42
N LEU A 102 -9.04 -2.79 11.58
CA LEU A 102 -8.04 -1.74 11.38
C LEU A 102 -8.58 -0.39 11.86
N PRO A 103 -7.70 0.52 12.32
CA PRO A 103 -8.11 1.88 12.65
C PRO A 103 -8.73 2.57 11.43
N TYR A 104 -9.74 3.40 11.68
CA TYR A 104 -10.43 4.14 10.62
C TYR A 104 -9.45 4.91 9.73
N GLY A 105 -9.63 4.83 8.41
CA GLY A 105 -8.78 5.49 7.42
C GLY A 105 -7.44 4.80 7.12
N SER A 106 -7.12 3.67 7.76
CA SER A 106 -5.83 2.97 7.58
C SER A 106 -5.77 2.09 6.35
N ALA A 107 -6.86 1.39 6.02
CA ALA A 107 -7.02 0.59 4.80
C ALA A 107 -8.52 0.41 4.52
N SER A 108 -8.87 -0.13 3.36
CA SER A 108 -10.26 -0.52 3.11
C SER A 108 -10.65 -1.76 3.91
N ASN A 109 -11.91 -2.19 3.82
CA ASN A 109 -12.38 -3.38 4.52
C ASN A 109 -11.79 -4.66 3.86
N ILE A 110 -10.60 -5.08 4.31
CA ILE A 110 -9.85 -6.24 3.80
C ILE A 110 -10.68 -7.51 3.81
N SER A 111 -11.60 -7.66 4.77
CA SER A 111 -12.50 -8.81 4.85
C SER A 111 -13.30 -9.04 3.56
N ARG A 112 -13.65 -7.97 2.83
CA ARG A 112 -14.39 -8.08 1.56
C ARG A 112 -13.63 -8.81 0.47
N TYR A 113 -12.30 -8.84 0.53
CA TYR A 113 -11.42 -9.43 -0.49
C TYR A 113 -10.94 -10.84 -0.13
N VAL A 114 -11.35 -11.37 1.02
CA VAL A 114 -10.98 -12.70 1.49
C VAL A 114 -12.12 -13.68 1.25
N HIS A 115 -11.89 -14.59 0.30
CA HIS A 115 -12.80 -15.66 -0.10
C HIS A 115 -12.41 -16.96 0.62
N THR A 116 -12.95 -17.17 1.82
CA THR A 116 -12.56 -18.28 2.70
C THR A 116 -12.88 -19.65 2.10
N LYS A 117 -14.02 -19.81 1.42
CA LYS A 117 -14.39 -21.07 0.73
C LYS A 117 -13.39 -21.44 -0.37
N GLU A 118 -12.89 -20.44 -1.10
CA GLU A 118 -11.93 -20.59 -2.20
C GLU A 118 -10.46 -20.53 -1.73
N ARG A 119 -10.23 -20.24 -0.44
CA ARG A 119 -8.89 -20.03 0.16
C ARG A 119 -8.06 -19.01 -0.61
N LYS A 120 -8.72 -17.95 -1.06
CA LYS A 120 -8.16 -16.95 -1.98
C LYS A 120 -8.35 -15.55 -1.44
N VAL A 121 -7.37 -14.71 -1.70
CA VAL A 121 -7.46 -13.26 -1.47
C VAL A 121 -7.34 -12.57 -2.81
N SER A 122 -8.37 -11.84 -3.23
CA SER A 122 -8.41 -11.19 -4.54
C SER A 122 -9.32 -9.97 -4.57
N GLY A 123 -9.07 -9.06 -5.52
CA GLY A 123 -9.88 -7.85 -5.72
C GLY A 123 -9.51 -6.67 -4.82
N TYR A 124 -8.44 -6.78 -4.03
CA TYR A 124 -7.89 -5.68 -3.24
C TYR A 124 -7.10 -4.70 -4.12
N LYS A 125 -7.00 -3.44 -3.68
CA LYS A 125 -6.20 -2.41 -4.37
C LYS A 125 -4.76 -2.40 -3.87
N SER A 126 -3.86 -1.71 -4.58
CA SER A 126 -2.44 -1.61 -4.25
C SER A 126 -2.17 -1.13 -2.81
N HIS A 127 -2.94 -0.14 -2.33
CA HIS A 127 -2.85 0.33 -0.95
C HIS A 127 -3.22 -0.75 0.09
N ASP A 128 -4.22 -1.58 -0.20
CA ASP A 128 -4.61 -2.67 0.70
C ASP A 128 -3.57 -3.80 0.66
N ALA A 129 -3.03 -4.11 -0.53
CA ALA A 129 -1.92 -5.05 -0.69
C ALA A 129 -0.71 -4.62 0.15
N HIS A 130 -0.37 -3.33 0.07
CA HIS A 130 0.68 -2.70 0.84
C HIS A 130 0.44 -2.86 2.35
N PHE A 131 -0.77 -2.56 2.82
CA PHE A 131 -1.13 -2.73 4.22
C PHE A 131 -1.04 -4.20 4.68
N VAL A 132 -1.49 -5.14 3.84
CA VAL A 132 -1.37 -6.58 4.11
C VAL A 132 0.10 -6.98 4.26
N LEU A 133 0.96 -6.62 3.29
CA LEU A 133 2.38 -6.96 3.32
C LEU A 133 3.09 -6.39 4.56
N HIS A 134 2.77 -5.14 4.93
CA HIS A 134 3.45 -4.43 6.01
C HIS A 134 2.99 -4.87 7.40
N TYR A 135 1.68 -5.09 7.58
CA TYR A 135 1.10 -5.22 8.91
C TYR A 135 0.47 -6.58 9.16
N LEU A 136 -0.23 -7.16 8.18
CA LEU A 136 -1.04 -8.36 8.42
C LEU A 136 -0.32 -9.66 8.07
N LEU A 137 0.56 -9.64 7.08
CA LEU A 137 1.24 -10.83 6.57
C LEU A 137 1.99 -11.55 7.68
N GLN A 138 2.73 -10.80 8.50
CA GLN A 138 3.50 -11.34 9.63
C GLN A 138 2.63 -12.13 10.63
N PHE A 139 1.36 -11.75 10.81
CA PHE A 139 0.45 -12.45 11.70
C PHE A 139 -0.18 -13.66 10.99
N ALA A 140 -0.52 -13.51 9.72
CA ALA A 140 -1.12 -14.57 8.92
C ALA A 140 -0.14 -15.76 8.77
N VAL A 141 1.14 -15.49 8.47
CA VAL A 141 2.15 -16.55 8.25
C VAL A 141 2.62 -17.24 9.52
N LYS A 142 2.54 -16.58 10.69
CA LYS A 142 3.16 -17.07 11.94
C LYS A 142 2.69 -18.45 12.37
N LYS A 143 1.42 -18.78 12.14
CA LYS A 143 0.84 -20.09 12.48
C LYS A 143 0.40 -20.92 11.27
N SER A 144 0.46 -20.34 10.07
CA SER A 144 0.01 -21.01 8.85
C SER A 144 1.16 -21.57 8.01
N LEU A 145 2.40 -21.17 8.30
CA LEU A 145 3.61 -21.62 7.61
C LEU A 145 4.61 -22.16 8.61
N LYS A 146 5.49 -23.06 8.12
CA LYS A 146 6.62 -23.57 8.91
C LYS A 146 7.56 -22.41 9.29
N PRO A 147 8.23 -22.45 10.46
CA PRO A 147 9.09 -21.37 10.93
C PRO A 147 10.15 -20.93 9.91
N GLU A 148 10.71 -21.88 9.18
CA GLU A 148 11.72 -21.64 8.14
C GLU A 148 11.20 -20.74 7.02
N VAL A 149 9.89 -20.75 6.75
CA VAL A 149 9.24 -19.92 5.73
C VAL A 149 8.62 -18.67 6.35
N ALA A 150 8.02 -18.79 7.53
CA ALA A 150 7.35 -17.70 8.22
C ALA A 150 8.32 -16.59 8.66
N ILE A 151 9.50 -16.96 9.19
CA ILE A 151 10.48 -15.99 9.71
C ILE A 151 10.93 -14.99 8.62
N PRO A 152 11.37 -15.42 7.42
CA PRO A 152 11.72 -14.49 6.35
C PRO A 152 10.59 -13.54 5.95
N PHE A 153 9.33 -14.00 5.94
CA PHE A 153 8.18 -13.12 5.67
C PHE A 153 7.91 -12.12 6.80
N ILE A 154 8.09 -12.52 8.06
CA ILE A 154 7.96 -11.61 9.21
C ILE A 154 9.06 -10.54 9.15
N ARG A 155 10.30 -10.94 8.85
CA ARG A 155 11.43 -10.03 8.63
C ARG A 155 11.16 -9.07 7.46
N LEU A 156 10.63 -9.58 6.34
CA LEU A 156 10.21 -8.76 5.21
C LEU A 156 9.17 -7.70 5.62
N GLY A 157 8.14 -8.10 6.37
CA GLY A 157 7.14 -7.16 6.89
C GLY A 157 7.76 -6.08 7.78
N ALA A 158 8.73 -6.45 8.63
CA ALA A 158 9.45 -5.49 9.47
C ALA A 158 10.34 -4.53 8.65
N PHE A 159 11.07 -5.04 7.66
CA PHE A 159 11.84 -4.24 6.71
C PHE A 159 10.95 -3.23 5.98
N LEU A 160 9.84 -3.72 5.42
CA LEU A 160 8.87 -2.91 4.69
C LEU A 160 8.26 -1.80 5.58
N ARG A 161 7.98 -2.09 6.85
CA ARG A 161 7.57 -1.04 7.81
C ARG A 161 8.67 -0.03 8.10
N GLY A 162 9.93 -0.48 8.19
CA GLY A 162 11.09 0.38 8.42
C GLY A 162 11.24 1.42 7.32
N ILE A 163 11.24 0.99 6.05
CA ILE A 163 11.36 1.92 4.90
C ILE A 163 10.13 2.82 4.72
N TRP A 164 8.98 2.45 5.29
CA TRP A 164 7.75 3.25 5.25
C TRP A 164 7.55 4.12 6.50
N SER A 165 8.56 4.25 7.35
CA SER A 165 8.50 5.13 8.50
C SER A 165 8.28 6.59 8.08
N LYS A 166 7.59 7.35 8.93
CA LYS A 166 7.39 8.80 8.73
C LYS A 166 8.71 9.56 8.86
N VAL A 167 9.60 9.07 9.71
CA VAL A 167 10.93 9.63 9.97
C VAL A 167 11.93 8.49 9.81
N ILE A 168 12.96 8.71 9.01
CA ILE A 168 13.98 7.71 8.70
C ILE A 168 15.34 8.32 9.04
N ASP A 169 16.09 7.61 9.88
CA ASP A 169 17.49 7.92 10.13
C ASP A 169 18.36 7.26 9.04
N LEU A 170 19.36 7.99 8.55
CA LEU A 170 20.31 7.49 7.55
C LEU A 170 21.11 6.28 8.08
N SER A 171 21.35 6.22 9.39
CA SER A 171 22.02 5.07 10.01
C SER A 171 21.18 3.78 9.88
N GLU A 172 19.86 3.90 10.03
CA GLU A 172 18.92 2.79 9.93
C GLU A 172 18.79 2.27 8.49
N ILE A 173 18.99 3.13 7.47
CA ILE A 173 18.93 2.70 6.07
C ILE A 173 20.00 1.64 5.77
N LYS A 174 21.22 1.83 6.28
CA LYS A 174 22.31 0.84 6.12
C LYS A 174 21.92 -0.50 6.74
N ARG A 175 21.36 -0.48 7.95
CA ARG A 175 20.87 -1.69 8.64
C ARG A 175 19.76 -2.37 7.83
N LEU A 176 18.80 -1.61 7.29
CA LEU A 176 17.72 -2.13 6.45
C LEU A 176 18.25 -2.71 5.13
N GLN A 177 19.29 -2.12 4.53
CA GLN A 177 19.94 -2.65 3.33
C GLN A 177 20.55 -4.04 3.59
N HIS A 178 21.26 -4.21 4.71
CA HIS A 178 21.78 -5.53 5.10
C HIS A 178 20.64 -6.53 5.34
N GLU A 179 19.59 -6.10 6.04
CA GLU A 179 18.43 -6.94 6.37
C GLU A 179 17.72 -7.46 5.11
N ILE A 180 17.45 -6.61 4.11
CA ILE A 180 16.76 -7.06 2.88
C ILE A 180 17.60 -8.01 2.04
N VAL A 181 18.93 -7.79 1.97
CA VAL A 181 19.83 -8.70 1.26
C VAL A 181 19.78 -10.10 1.89
N GLU A 182 19.82 -10.19 3.22
CA GLU A 182 19.69 -11.46 3.91
C GLU A 182 18.32 -12.12 3.68
N ILE A 183 17.22 -11.36 3.77
CA ILE A 183 15.86 -11.87 3.51
C ILE A 183 15.77 -12.46 2.10
N LEU A 184 16.28 -11.77 1.09
CA LEU A 184 16.26 -12.24 -0.29
C LEU A 184 17.12 -13.51 -0.47
N CYS A 185 18.26 -13.59 0.22
CA CYS A 185 19.08 -14.81 0.24
C CYS A 185 18.34 -15.97 0.94
N GLN A 186 17.64 -15.72 2.06
CA GLN A 186 16.82 -16.73 2.72
C GLN A 186 15.70 -17.21 1.81
N PHE A 187 14.99 -16.30 1.14
CA PHE A 187 14.01 -16.67 0.14
C PHE A 187 14.64 -17.53 -0.97
N GLU A 188 15.88 -17.28 -1.38
CA GLU A 188 16.55 -18.07 -2.43
C GLU A 188 16.78 -19.51 -1.97
N THR A 189 17.03 -19.72 -0.68
CA THR A 189 17.12 -21.07 -0.08
C THR A 189 15.77 -21.77 0.02
N ILE A 190 14.66 -21.04 0.06
CA ILE A 190 13.30 -21.57 0.25
C ILE A 190 12.58 -21.76 -1.08
N PHE A 191 12.39 -20.67 -1.83
CA PHE A 191 11.57 -20.63 -3.04
C PHE A 191 12.35 -21.04 -4.29
N ILE A 192 11.60 -21.36 -5.33
CA ILE A 192 12.15 -21.67 -6.66
C ILE A 192 12.49 -20.39 -7.44
N GLN A 193 13.33 -20.50 -8.47
CA GLN A 193 13.72 -19.35 -9.30
C GLN A 193 12.53 -18.60 -9.92
N ALA A 194 11.38 -19.25 -10.13
CA ALA A 194 10.17 -18.63 -10.65
C ALA A 194 9.53 -17.61 -9.69
N PHE A 195 9.81 -17.68 -8.39
CA PHE A 195 9.37 -16.70 -7.40
C PHE A 195 10.12 -15.35 -7.57
N PHE A 196 11.37 -15.40 -8.03
CA PHE A 196 12.22 -14.22 -8.19
C PHE A 196 12.00 -13.55 -9.53
N ASP A 197 10.87 -12.85 -9.63
CA ASP A 197 10.64 -11.88 -10.69
C ASP A 197 11.24 -10.51 -10.34
N ILE A 198 11.06 -9.56 -11.25
CA ILE A 198 11.60 -8.20 -11.10
C ILE A 198 11.09 -7.51 -9.83
N MET A 199 9.86 -7.78 -9.40
CA MET A 199 9.27 -7.13 -8.23
C MET A 199 9.95 -7.57 -6.94
N VAL A 200 10.27 -8.86 -6.81
CA VAL A 200 11.01 -9.37 -5.65
C VAL A 200 12.42 -8.80 -5.63
N HIS A 201 13.06 -8.65 -6.80
CA HIS A 201 14.40 -8.08 -6.88
C HIS A 201 14.46 -6.60 -6.51
N LEU A 202 13.46 -5.81 -6.92
CA LEU A 202 13.41 -4.37 -6.64
C LEU A 202 13.51 -4.02 -5.15
N LEU A 203 13.13 -4.94 -4.26
CA LEU A 203 13.25 -4.75 -2.82
C LEU A 203 14.68 -4.39 -2.38
N VAL A 204 15.72 -4.92 -3.05
CA VAL A 204 17.13 -4.63 -2.69
C VAL A 204 17.53 -3.18 -3.00
N HIS A 205 16.79 -2.50 -3.87
CA HIS A 205 17.08 -1.14 -4.32
C HIS A 205 16.32 -0.07 -3.54
N LEU A 206 15.29 -0.45 -2.76
CA LEU A 206 14.41 0.48 -2.06
C LEU A 206 15.15 1.36 -1.04
N CYS A 207 16.14 0.83 -0.32
CA CYS A 207 16.92 1.63 0.63
C CYS A 207 17.68 2.74 -0.09
N ARG A 208 18.27 2.44 -1.25
CA ARG A 208 18.95 3.45 -2.06
C ARG A 208 18.00 4.50 -2.62
N GLU A 209 16.80 4.09 -3.04
CA GLU A 209 15.76 5.04 -3.43
C GLU A 209 15.38 5.97 -2.27
N LEU A 210 15.35 5.46 -1.04
CA LEU A 210 15.14 6.25 0.17
C LEU A 210 16.28 7.23 0.44
N GLU A 211 17.55 6.84 0.24
CA GLU A 211 18.70 7.73 0.40
C GLU A 211 18.62 8.92 -0.54
N TYR A 212 18.18 8.70 -1.79
CA TYR A 212 18.12 9.77 -2.79
C TYR A 212 16.88 10.66 -2.70
N GLY A 213 15.70 10.09 -2.44
CA GLY A 213 14.46 10.88 -2.46
C GLY A 213 13.74 10.99 -1.13
N GLY A 214 14.36 10.54 -0.04
CA GLY A 214 13.78 10.63 1.29
C GLY A 214 12.58 9.68 1.50
N PRO A 215 11.76 9.94 2.52
CA PRO A 215 10.73 9.01 2.98
C PRO A 215 9.75 8.57 1.88
N ALA A 216 9.50 7.26 1.77
CA ALA A 216 8.63 6.71 0.73
C ALA A 216 7.20 7.28 0.75
N HIS A 217 6.68 7.59 1.94
CA HIS A 217 5.30 8.04 2.10
C HIS A 217 5.02 9.44 1.51
N VAL A 218 6.05 10.27 1.27
CA VAL A 218 5.88 11.59 0.62
C VAL A 218 5.97 11.51 -0.91
N ARG A 219 6.53 10.43 -1.46
CA ARG A 219 6.72 10.24 -2.90
C ARG A 219 5.78 9.22 -3.53
N CYS A 220 5.04 8.46 -2.73
CA CYS A 220 4.15 7.44 -3.25
C CYS A 220 2.87 8.06 -3.84
N MET A 221 2.21 7.33 -4.73
CA MET A 221 0.99 7.80 -5.40
C MET A 221 -0.25 7.81 -4.51
N PHE A 222 -0.24 7.14 -3.35
CA PHE A 222 -1.45 6.95 -2.55
C PHE A 222 -2.13 8.26 -2.09
N PRO A 223 -1.41 9.30 -1.62
CA PRO A 223 -2.04 10.58 -1.25
C PRO A 223 -2.67 11.27 -2.46
N ILE A 224 -1.98 11.23 -3.61
CA ILE A 224 -2.45 11.82 -4.87
C ILE A 224 -3.72 11.10 -5.35
N GLU A 225 -3.68 9.76 -5.42
CA GLU A 225 -4.84 8.94 -5.80
C GLU A 225 -6.04 9.17 -4.88
N ARG A 226 -5.80 9.31 -3.57
CA ARG A 226 -6.86 9.60 -2.59
C ARG A 226 -7.48 10.96 -2.83
N TYR A 227 -6.67 11.99 -3.08
CA TYR A 227 -7.16 13.33 -3.38
C TYR A 227 -7.95 13.36 -4.70
N LEU A 228 -7.43 12.73 -5.75
CA LEU A 228 -8.16 12.58 -7.02
C LEU A 228 -9.47 11.82 -6.85
N GLY A 229 -9.51 10.81 -5.98
CA GLY A 229 -10.73 10.10 -5.60
C GLY A 229 -11.76 11.02 -4.94
N LYS A 230 -11.31 11.93 -4.06
CA LYS A 230 -12.16 12.97 -3.46
C LYS A 230 -12.70 13.93 -4.52
N LEU A 231 -11.85 14.48 -5.39
CA LEU A 231 -12.29 15.36 -6.47
C LEU A 231 -13.27 14.67 -7.43
N LYS A 232 -13.04 13.39 -7.73
CA LYS A 232 -13.96 12.60 -8.55
C LYS A 232 -15.37 12.53 -7.96
N SER A 233 -15.50 12.54 -6.62
CA SER A 233 -16.81 12.53 -5.96
C SER A 233 -17.58 13.85 -6.15
N TYR A 234 -16.91 14.93 -6.52
CA TYR A 234 -17.53 16.24 -6.81
C TYR A 234 -18.07 16.34 -8.24
N VAL A 235 -17.65 15.44 -9.14
CA VAL A 235 -18.10 15.45 -10.54
C VAL A 235 -19.54 14.95 -10.63
N ARG A 236 -20.51 15.86 -10.47
CA ARG A 236 -21.94 15.60 -10.67
C ARG A 236 -22.37 15.74 -12.14
N ASN A 237 -21.78 16.71 -12.85
CA ASN A 237 -22.01 16.90 -14.28
C ASN A 237 -20.75 16.51 -15.08
N ARG A 238 -20.82 15.36 -15.77
CA ARG A 238 -19.70 14.87 -16.60
C ARG A 238 -19.42 15.73 -17.83
N SER A 239 -20.37 16.55 -18.27
CA SER A 239 -20.19 17.47 -19.40
C SER A 239 -19.45 18.75 -19.01
N LYS A 240 -19.34 19.04 -17.69
CA LYS A 240 -18.63 20.18 -17.11
C LYS A 240 -17.95 19.77 -15.79
N PRO A 241 -16.93 18.89 -15.87
CA PRO A 241 -16.33 18.30 -14.67
C PRO A 241 -15.58 19.32 -13.81
N GLU A 242 -14.90 20.29 -14.41
CA GLU A 242 -14.13 21.32 -13.69
C GLU A 242 -15.05 22.21 -12.84
N GLY A 243 -16.16 22.67 -13.43
CA GLY A 243 -17.17 23.47 -12.72
C GLY A 243 -17.83 22.68 -11.59
N SER A 244 -18.13 21.40 -11.81
CA SER A 244 -18.68 20.52 -10.77
C SER A 244 -17.72 20.35 -9.59
N ILE A 245 -16.42 20.19 -9.89
CA ILE A 245 -15.38 20.08 -8.88
C ILE A 245 -15.26 21.38 -8.08
N ALA A 246 -15.24 22.53 -8.74
CA ALA A 246 -15.15 23.84 -8.09
C ALA A 246 -16.35 24.11 -7.15
N GLU A 247 -17.57 23.83 -7.62
CA GLU A 247 -18.80 23.97 -6.81
C GLU A 247 -18.77 23.03 -5.59
N GLY A 248 -18.42 21.76 -5.79
CA GLY A 248 -18.34 20.77 -4.71
C GLY A 248 -17.27 21.11 -3.67
N TYR A 249 -16.11 21.60 -4.12
CA TYR A 249 -15.03 22.05 -3.25
C TYR A 249 -15.45 23.28 -2.42
N LEU A 250 -16.04 24.29 -3.06
CA LEU A 250 -16.54 25.49 -2.37
C LEU A 250 -17.59 25.14 -1.31
N ALA A 251 -18.52 24.24 -1.64
CA ALA A 251 -19.54 23.78 -0.69
C ALA A 251 -18.90 23.09 0.52
N GLU A 252 -17.90 22.23 0.33
CA GLU A 252 -17.19 21.56 1.41
C GLU A 252 -16.42 22.54 2.30
N GLU A 253 -15.70 23.50 1.71
CA GLU A 253 -14.96 24.54 2.46
C GLU A 253 -15.92 25.40 3.29
N CYS A 254 -17.03 25.84 2.70
CA CYS A 254 -18.06 26.61 3.42
C CYS A 254 -18.63 25.82 4.61
N LEU A 255 -18.97 24.54 4.42
CA LEU A 255 -19.47 23.70 5.51
C LEU A 255 -18.41 23.46 6.59
N THR A 256 -17.15 23.28 6.19
CA THR A 256 -16.03 23.12 7.11
C THR A 256 -15.82 24.38 7.94
N PHE A 257 -15.85 25.55 7.31
CA PHE A 257 -15.76 26.85 7.97
C PHE A 257 -16.92 27.05 8.96
N CYS A 258 -18.17 26.85 8.51
CA CYS A 258 -19.34 26.92 9.38
C CYS A 258 -19.23 25.95 10.56
N SER A 259 -18.72 24.73 10.36
CA SER A 259 -18.55 23.76 11.46
C SER A 259 -17.52 24.21 12.51
N ARG A 260 -16.44 24.88 12.08
CA ARG A 260 -15.41 25.43 12.98
C ARG A 260 -15.92 26.67 13.72
N PHE A 261 -16.70 27.50 13.04
CA PHE A 261 -17.23 28.74 13.60
C PHE A 261 -18.40 28.51 14.56
N LEU A 262 -19.33 27.61 14.20
CA LEU A 262 -20.51 27.28 15.02
C LEU A 262 -20.21 26.23 16.11
N GLY A 263 -19.05 25.56 16.05
CA GLY A 263 -18.63 24.50 16.97
C GLY A 263 -17.96 24.99 18.27
N GLY A 264 -18.19 26.24 18.67
CA GLY A 264 -17.63 26.81 19.90
C GLY A 264 -18.48 26.49 21.12
N ASP A 265 -18.28 25.32 21.74
CA ASP A 265 -18.12 25.21 23.20
C ASP A 265 -17.66 23.83 23.68
N ALA A 266 -16.96 23.86 24.82
CA ALA A 266 -16.17 22.82 25.45
C ALA A 266 -16.73 21.37 25.44
N GLY A 267 -15.87 20.41 25.11
CA GLY A 267 -15.96 19.03 25.63
C GLY A 267 -16.44 17.91 24.69
N SER A 268 -16.92 18.20 23.48
CA SER A 268 -17.35 17.14 22.54
C SER A 268 -16.23 16.74 21.58
N LYS A 269 -15.37 15.83 22.02
CA LYS A 269 -14.50 14.91 21.25
C LYS A 269 -14.37 15.20 19.73
N ILE A 270 -13.67 16.28 19.37
CA ILE A 270 -13.14 16.47 18.02
C ILE A 270 -11.90 15.58 17.88
N THR A 271 -12.11 14.29 17.70
CA THR A 271 -11.08 13.34 17.25
C THR A 271 -11.52 12.59 16.00
N LYS A 272 -12.52 13.13 15.29
CA LYS A 272 -12.96 12.59 14.01
C LYS A 272 -13.12 13.77 13.05
N PRO A 273 -12.39 13.82 11.92
CA PRO A 273 -12.85 14.63 10.79
C PRO A 273 -14.33 14.24 10.55
N ALA A 274 -15.17 15.22 10.21
CA ALA A 274 -16.60 15.03 9.97
C ALA A 274 -16.85 13.67 9.30
N LYS A 275 -17.63 12.80 9.95
CA LYS A 275 -17.86 11.44 9.47
C LYS A 275 -18.33 11.51 8.02
N PHE A 276 -17.56 10.89 7.13
CA PHE A 276 -17.87 10.78 5.69
C PHE A 276 -19.21 10.09 5.44
N GLU A 277 -19.75 9.33 6.41
CA GLU A 277 -21.08 8.70 6.34
C GLU A 277 -22.26 9.69 6.50
N THR A 278 -22.03 10.88 7.07
CA THR A 278 -23.08 11.92 7.20
C THR A 278 -23.12 12.89 6.02
N ILE A 279 -22.16 12.80 5.09
CA ILE A 279 -22.26 13.50 3.81
C ILE A 279 -22.84 12.49 2.83
N PRO A 280 -24.10 12.64 2.40
CA PRO A 280 -24.73 11.64 1.54
C PRO A 280 -23.86 11.40 0.29
N GLU A 281 -23.70 10.13 -0.11
CA GLU A 281 -22.90 9.66 -1.27
C GLU A 281 -23.24 10.37 -2.59
N LYS A 282 -24.40 11.00 -2.62
CA LYS A 282 -24.69 12.14 -3.47
C LYS A 282 -25.07 13.29 -2.54
N MET A 283 -24.25 14.31 -2.45
CA MET A 283 -24.78 15.61 -2.10
C MET A 283 -25.66 15.96 -3.31
N GLU A 284 -26.95 15.63 -3.27
CA GLU A 284 -27.86 15.71 -4.43
C GLU A 284 -28.45 17.13 -4.57
N TYR A 285 -27.91 18.07 -3.80
CA TYR A 285 -28.54 19.36 -3.55
C TYR A 285 -27.62 20.49 -4.00
N HIS A 286 -28.20 21.38 -4.78
CA HIS A 286 -27.72 22.74 -4.92
C HIS A 286 -27.89 23.42 -3.56
N ILE A 287 -26.90 24.20 -3.14
CA ILE A 287 -27.08 25.16 -2.04
C ILE A 287 -28.26 26.06 -2.48
N GLY A 288 -29.42 25.91 -1.84
CA GLY A 288 -30.64 26.68 -2.15
C GLY A 288 -31.85 25.91 -2.69
N THR A 289 -31.79 24.59 -2.95
CA THR A 289 -33.02 23.84 -3.27
C THR A 289 -33.79 23.45 -2.00
N ARG A 290 -34.99 24.03 -1.84
CA ARG A 290 -35.94 23.94 -0.70
C ARG A 290 -36.42 22.53 -0.27
N ARG A 291 -35.75 21.43 -0.61
CA ARG A 291 -36.27 20.08 -0.29
C ARG A 291 -35.27 19.25 0.51
N ASN A 292 -35.35 19.44 1.82
CA ASN A 292 -34.86 18.53 2.84
C ASN A 292 -35.64 17.20 2.73
N LYS A 293 -35.03 16.12 2.21
CA LYS A 293 -35.73 14.83 2.02
C LYS A 293 -36.14 14.17 3.34
N ASP A 294 -35.51 14.53 4.46
CA ASP A 294 -35.81 13.95 5.77
C ASP A 294 -36.87 14.71 6.57
N GLY A 295 -37.35 15.87 6.07
CA GLY A 295 -38.38 16.68 6.74
C GLY A 295 -38.03 17.20 8.14
N LYS A 296 -36.82 16.93 8.66
CA LYS A 296 -36.37 17.42 9.96
C LYS A 296 -35.92 18.87 9.86
N ALA A 297 -36.69 19.76 10.47
CA ALA A 297 -36.28 21.14 10.70
C ALA A 297 -34.99 21.15 11.53
N ILE A 298 -33.94 21.80 11.01
CA ILE A 298 -32.77 22.14 11.79
C ILE A 298 -33.11 23.44 12.51
N HIS A 299 -33.38 23.37 13.80
CA HIS A 299 -33.55 24.55 14.64
C HIS A 299 -32.17 25.05 15.05
N LEU A 300 -31.80 26.22 14.53
CA LEU A 300 -30.63 26.96 15.00
C LEU A 300 -31.04 27.70 16.28
N GLU A 301 -30.15 27.71 17.27
CA GLU A 301 -30.34 28.56 18.44
C GLU A 301 -30.29 30.04 18.04
N GLU A 302 -31.00 30.90 18.76
CA GLU A 302 -31.06 32.33 18.47
C GLU A 302 -29.66 32.98 18.47
N SER A 303 -28.78 32.51 19.35
CA SER A 303 -27.36 32.87 19.40
C SER A 303 -26.63 32.58 18.08
N GLN A 304 -26.84 31.40 17.50
CA GLN A 304 -26.27 30.98 16.22
C GLN A 304 -26.87 31.78 15.07
N TRP A 305 -28.18 32.04 15.10
CA TRP A 305 -28.87 32.85 14.09
C TRP A 305 -28.32 34.28 14.05
N MET A 306 -28.17 34.92 15.22
CA MET A 306 -27.57 36.25 15.34
C MET A 306 -26.12 36.28 14.85
N ALA A 307 -25.32 35.26 15.18
CA ALA A 307 -23.93 35.18 14.74
C ALA A 307 -23.82 35.06 13.21
N ILE A 308 -24.63 34.20 12.59
CA ILE A 308 -24.69 34.04 11.13
C ILE A 308 -25.16 35.33 10.47
N HIS A 309 -26.22 35.95 10.99
CA HIS A 309 -26.78 37.17 10.43
C HIS A 309 -25.78 38.34 10.49
N ARG A 310 -25.09 38.50 11.63
CA ARG A 310 -24.00 39.49 11.76
C ARG A 310 -22.88 39.20 10.78
N TYR A 311 -22.40 37.95 10.69
CA TYR A 311 -21.34 37.60 9.76
C TYR A 311 -21.70 37.96 8.31
N VAL A 312 -22.92 37.64 7.87
CA VAL A 312 -23.39 38.00 6.52
C VAL A 312 -23.45 39.52 6.34
N LEU A 313 -24.00 40.26 7.30
CA LEU A 313 -24.09 41.73 7.23
C LEU A 313 -22.70 42.38 7.14
N PHE A 314 -21.75 41.96 7.98
CA PHE A 314 -20.40 42.53 8.01
C PHE A 314 -19.48 42.06 6.87
N ASN A 315 -19.87 41.02 6.10
CA ASN A 315 -19.04 40.47 5.02
C ASN A 315 -19.77 40.43 3.66
N CYS A 316 -20.86 41.20 3.50
CA CYS A 316 -21.61 41.22 2.24
C CYS A 316 -20.96 42.09 1.15
N GLY A 317 -19.91 42.85 1.47
CA GLY A 317 -19.20 43.72 0.52
C GLY A 317 -20.08 44.84 -0.06
N ASN A 318 -21.23 45.11 0.57
CA ASN A 318 -22.15 46.16 0.18
C ASN A 318 -21.86 47.42 0.99
N LYS A 319 -21.35 48.45 0.33
CA LYS A 319 -20.97 49.73 0.94
C LYS A 319 -22.13 50.43 1.66
N GLU A 320 -23.38 50.24 1.22
CA GLU A 320 -24.55 50.82 1.91
C GLU A 320 -24.79 50.12 3.25
N VAL A 321 -24.65 48.80 3.30
CA VAL A 321 -24.82 48.02 4.54
C VAL A 321 -23.68 48.34 5.51
N GLU A 322 -22.44 48.47 5.01
CA GLU A 322 -21.29 48.87 5.82
C GLU A 322 -21.48 50.29 6.40
N SER A 323 -22.03 51.23 5.63
CA SER A 323 -22.30 52.60 6.12
C SER A 323 -23.42 52.71 7.18
N LEU A 324 -24.30 51.71 7.26
CA LEU A 324 -25.38 51.65 8.25
C LEU A 324 -24.94 50.97 9.57
N LEU A 325 -23.72 50.43 9.61
CA LEU A 325 -23.15 49.71 10.74
C LEU A 325 -22.07 50.51 11.49
N GLU A 326 -21.62 51.65 10.95
CA GLU A 326 -20.80 52.67 11.64
C GLU A 326 -21.63 53.52 12.61
#